data_AF-A0A0C3E4V3-F1
#
_entry.id   AF-A0A0C3E4V3-F1
#
_cell.length_a   1.000
_cell.length_b   1.000
_cell.length_c   1.000
_cell.angle_alpha   90.00
_cell.angle_beta   90.00
_cell.angle_gamma   90.00
#
_symmetry.space_group_name_H-M   'P 1'
#
loop_
_entity.id
_entity.type
_entity.pdbx_description
1 polymer ?
#
loop_
_entity_poly.entity_id
_entity_poly.type
_entity_poly.pdbx_seq_one_letter_code
_entity_poly.pdbx_strand_id
1 'polypeptide(L)'
;VHHWLLMQPVGLPLSDFKSIHELLSVLIDILDTNMALFEKFHILHCDVSVNNTMIYVADIPKSKGSNDEVCSSESSNNGGSNNDGSHCLEALSDEAVENQEDKHVQWDIERQKQIQAGILHSGLLIDFDYTTDLDQTPSLVSGDHTGTILFMSTNILLNYKKGGTTHTTSNDLESVVYILVWMCILYAGPGMLRKDKHVSNTVLKPWVTVANNLDAVNLRAIKATLKSDPSIMTDKFTPFFKPLCPIVDKLLMQLGQFSATDHRLNYRALRNILLEGFGTVEEVPNWSAMKDVYGYGLLQRVEKHKLPLYVTSARHESPWPSRRARHC
;
A
#
# COMPACT_ATOMS: atom_id res chain seq x y z
N VAL A 1 9.71 -30.93 -13.48
CA VAL A 1 8.26 -30.76 -13.76
C VAL A 1 7.89 -29.38 -13.26
N HIS A 2 7.48 -28.47 -14.15
CA HIS A 2 6.95 -27.16 -13.74
C HIS A 2 5.44 -27.30 -13.52
N HIS A 3 4.98 -26.95 -12.32
CA HIS A 3 3.55 -26.88 -12.01
C HIS A 3 3.11 -25.42 -12.14
N TRP A 4 1.97 -25.18 -12.78
CA TRP A 4 1.41 -23.84 -12.97
C TRP A 4 0.13 -23.78 -12.16
N LEU A 5 0.05 -22.84 -11.21
CA LEU A 5 -1.17 -22.55 -10.48
C LEU A 5 -1.93 -21.46 -11.25
N LEU A 6 -3.12 -21.81 -11.74
CA LEU A 6 -4.08 -20.84 -12.27
C LEU A 6 -5.06 -20.49 -11.15
N MET A 7 -5.08 -19.23 -10.73
CA MET A 7 -5.88 -18.78 -9.59
C MET A 7 -6.87 -17.69 -10.00
N GLN A 8 -7.95 -17.61 -9.24
CA GLN A 8 -8.92 -16.51 -9.26
C GLN A 8 -9.12 -16.05 -7.81
N PRO A 9 -9.39 -14.77 -7.55
CA PRO A 9 -9.65 -13.70 -8.52
C PRO A 9 -8.40 -13.15 -9.24
N VAL A 10 -8.63 -12.46 -10.36
CA VAL A 10 -7.58 -11.68 -11.06
C VAL A 10 -7.55 -10.28 -10.47
N GLY A 11 -6.39 -9.87 -9.94
CA GLY A 11 -6.16 -8.50 -9.48
C GLY A 11 -5.40 -7.66 -10.50
N LEU A 12 -5.44 -6.34 -10.32
CA LEU A 12 -4.52 -5.41 -10.96
C LEU A 12 -3.32 -5.16 -10.04
N PRO A 13 -2.13 -4.83 -10.59
CA PRO A 13 -1.00 -4.40 -9.77
C PRO A 13 -1.36 -3.17 -8.92
N LEU A 14 -0.77 -3.03 -7.73
CA LEU A 14 -1.00 -1.87 -6.87
C LEU A 14 -0.70 -0.54 -7.58
N SER A 15 0.21 -0.52 -8.57
CA SER A 15 0.52 0.67 -9.35
C SER A 15 -0.67 1.28 -10.09
N ASP A 16 -1.69 0.48 -10.39
CA ASP A 16 -2.81 0.85 -11.24
C ASP A 16 -3.95 1.54 -10.48
N PHE A 17 -3.70 1.91 -9.22
CA PHE A 17 -4.61 2.72 -8.42
C PHE A 17 -4.98 4.02 -9.16
N LYS A 18 -6.21 4.48 -8.98
CA LYS A 18 -6.79 5.63 -9.70
C LYS A 18 -6.77 6.92 -8.89
N SER A 19 -6.72 6.80 -7.56
CA SER A 19 -6.82 7.93 -6.64
C SER A 19 -6.09 7.65 -5.32
N ILE A 20 -5.82 8.68 -4.52
CA ILE A 20 -5.18 8.51 -3.20
C ILE A 20 -6.07 7.66 -2.29
N HIS A 21 -7.39 7.90 -2.31
CA HIS A 21 -8.38 7.14 -1.56
C HIS A 21 -8.40 5.67 -1.95
N GLU A 22 -8.24 5.32 -3.23
CA GLU A 22 -8.14 3.93 -3.66
C GLU A 22 -6.87 3.26 -3.14
N LEU A 23 -5.71 3.95 -3.23
CA LEU A 23 -4.45 3.44 -2.67
C LEU A 23 -4.58 3.19 -1.16
N LEU A 24 -5.11 4.14 -0.40
CA LEU A 24 -5.34 3.98 1.04
C LEU A 24 -6.34 2.86 1.33
N SER A 25 -7.43 2.77 0.56
CA SER A 25 -8.44 1.73 0.72
C SER A 25 -7.87 0.33 0.52
N VAL A 26 -7.03 0.14 -0.49
CA VAL A 26 -6.34 -1.13 -0.75
C VAL A 26 -5.41 -1.48 0.40
N LEU A 27 -4.60 -0.53 0.89
CA LEU A 27 -3.68 -0.77 2.00
C LEU A 27 -4.40 -1.08 3.33
N ILE A 28 -5.58 -0.49 3.57
CA ILE A 28 -6.43 -0.84 4.71
C ILE A 28 -6.86 -2.31 4.60
N ASP A 29 -7.32 -2.78 3.44
CA ASP A 29 -7.66 -4.20 3.25
C ASP A 29 -6.46 -5.13 3.44
N ILE A 30 -5.25 -4.71 3.07
CA ILE A 30 -4.04 -5.49 3.32
C ILE A 30 -3.73 -5.59 4.82
N LEU A 31 -3.90 -4.52 5.59
CA LEU A 31 -3.79 -4.60 7.06
C LEU A 31 -4.85 -5.55 7.63
N ASP A 32 -6.10 -5.41 7.21
CA ASP A 32 -7.22 -6.23 7.69
C ASP A 32 -7.01 -7.71 7.35
N THR A 33 -6.46 -7.99 6.15
CA THR A 33 -6.10 -9.34 5.70
C THR A 33 -4.97 -9.93 6.54
N ASN A 34 -3.89 -9.17 6.78
CA ASN A 34 -2.78 -9.64 7.64
C ASN A 34 -3.26 -9.95 9.06
N MET A 35 -4.17 -9.12 9.60
CA MET A 35 -4.75 -9.35 10.92
C MET A 35 -5.63 -10.62 10.93
N ALA A 36 -6.43 -10.84 9.89
CA ALA A 36 -7.24 -12.04 9.75
C ALA A 36 -6.40 -13.31 9.60
N LEU A 37 -5.31 -13.26 8.83
CA LEU A 37 -4.33 -14.37 8.70
C LEU A 37 -3.77 -14.76 10.06
N PHE A 38 -3.36 -13.77 10.86
CA PHE A 38 -2.82 -14.03 12.19
C PHE A 38 -3.88 -14.54 13.18
N GLU A 39 -5.03 -13.86 13.31
CA GLU A 39 -6.02 -14.19 14.35
C GLU A 39 -6.83 -15.46 14.05
N LYS A 40 -7.13 -15.74 12.78
CA LYS A 40 -8.04 -16.83 12.39
C LYS A 40 -7.33 -18.05 11.86
N PHE A 41 -6.20 -17.85 11.18
CA PHE A 41 -5.49 -18.91 10.49
C PHE A 41 -4.12 -19.20 11.11
N HIS A 42 -3.69 -18.41 12.09
CA HIS A 42 -2.36 -18.53 12.71
C HIS A 42 -1.23 -18.50 11.66
N ILE A 43 -1.42 -17.71 10.59
CA ILE A 43 -0.46 -17.56 9.49
C ILE A 43 0.18 -16.17 9.53
N LEU A 44 1.50 -16.13 9.30
CA LEU A 44 2.25 -14.94 8.94
C LEU A 44 2.57 -14.94 7.45
N HIS A 45 2.45 -13.79 6.78
CA HIS A 45 2.68 -13.71 5.33
C HIS A 45 4.17 -13.75 4.98
N CYS A 46 5.00 -13.03 5.74
CA CYS A 46 6.47 -13.00 5.64
C CYS A 46 7.06 -12.38 4.35
N ASP A 47 6.27 -12.17 3.30
CA ASP A 47 6.69 -11.50 2.06
C ASP A 47 5.71 -10.40 1.59
N VAL A 48 5.28 -9.53 2.50
CA VAL A 48 4.41 -8.39 2.13
C VAL A 48 5.21 -7.39 1.28
N SER A 49 4.78 -7.21 0.03
CA SER A 49 5.48 -6.37 -0.95
C SER A 49 4.52 -5.69 -1.94
N VAL A 50 5.01 -4.69 -2.68
CA VAL A 50 4.27 -4.05 -3.79
C VAL A 50 3.80 -5.08 -4.84
N ASN A 51 4.58 -6.14 -5.07
CA ASN A 51 4.23 -7.15 -6.09
C ASN A 51 3.17 -8.14 -5.59
N ASN A 52 3.11 -8.32 -4.27
CA ASN A 52 2.19 -9.25 -3.62
C ASN A 52 0.92 -8.56 -3.12
N THR A 53 0.84 -7.23 -3.29
CA THR A 53 -0.32 -6.41 -3.01
C THR A 53 -1.02 -6.05 -4.32
N MET A 54 -2.28 -6.42 -4.44
CA MET A 54 -3.08 -6.21 -5.65
C MET A 54 -4.36 -5.43 -5.36
N ILE A 55 -4.90 -4.84 -6.41
CA ILE A 55 -6.23 -4.25 -6.45
C ILE A 55 -7.20 -5.30 -6.98
N TYR A 56 -8.18 -5.69 -6.16
CA TYR A 56 -9.21 -6.63 -6.56
C TYR A 56 -10.41 -5.90 -7.19
N VAL A 57 -10.54 -6.08 -8.50
CA VAL A 57 -11.70 -5.62 -9.26
C VAL A 57 -12.73 -6.73 -9.27
N ALA A 58 -13.73 -6.64 -8.37
CA ALA A 58 -14.86 -7.56 -8.42
C ALA A 58 -15.63 -7.38 -9.73
N ASP A 59 -16.11 -8.47 -10.32
CA ASP A 59 -17.06 -8.41 -11.44
C ASP A 59 -18.37 -7.79 -10.94
N ILE A 60 -18.49 -6.47 -11.02
CA ILE A 60 -19.74 -5.78 -10.72
C ILE A 60 -20.77 -6.27 -11.74
N PRO A 61 -21.84 -6.96 -11.33
CA PRO A 61 -22.89 -7.34 -12.26
C PRO A 61 -23.46 -6.05 -12.85
N LYS A 62 -23.34 -5.87 -14.18
CA LYS A 62 -24.03 -4.78 -14.88
C LYS A 62 -25.49 -4.85 -14.47
N SER A 63 -25.98 -3.86 -13.73
CA SER A 63 -27.39 -3.79 -13.39
C SER A 63 -28.19 -3.91 -14.69
N LYS A 64 -29.05 -4.93 -14.77
CA LYS A 64 -30.08 -4.98 -15.82
C LYS A 64 -30.87 -3.69 -15.67
N GLY A 65 -30.92 -2.89 -16.73
CA GLY A 65 -31.71 -1.67 -16.77
C GLY A 65 -33.13 -1.96 -16.30
N SER A 66 -33.53 -1.32 -15.22
CA SER A 66 -34.94 -1.23 -14.84
C SER A 66 -35.57 -0.24 -15.81
N ASN A 67 -36.29 -0.78 -16.80
CA ASN A 67 -37.33 -0.02 -17.48
C ASN A 67 -38.34 0.42 -16.43
N ASP A 68 -38.64 1.71 -16.46
CA ASP A 68 -39.74 2.34 -15.74
C ASP A 68 -41.06 1.59 -16.04
N GLU A 69 -41.69 1.05 -15.02
CA GLU A 69 -43.15 0.89 -14.98
C GLU A 69 -43.69 1.60 -13.75
N VAL A 70 -44.22 2.78 -14.05
CA VAL A 70 -45.16 3.55 -13.23
C VAL A 70 -46.41 2.70 -13.00
N CYS A 71 -46.87 2.59 -11.75
CA CYS A 71 -48.29 2.43 -11.49
C CYS A 71 -48.69 3.05 -10.15
N SER A 72 -49.74 3.87 -10.22
CA SER A 72 -50.24 4.78 -9.21
C SER A 72 -51.29 4.14 -8.29
N SER A 73 -51.55 4.84 -7.16
CA SER A 73 -52.73 4.77 -6.28
C SER A 73 -52.86 3.50 -5.40
N GLU A 74 -53.28 3.54 -4.14
CA GLU A 74 -54.37 4.31 -3.53
C GLU A 74 -54.12 4.65 -2.04
N SER A 75 -54.78 5.73 -1.61
CA SER A 75 -54.97 6.20 -0.25
C SER A 75 -55.87 5.30 0.59
N SER A 76 -55.66 5.25 1.92
CA SER A 76 -56.74 5.06 2.89
C SER A 76 -56.40 5.66 4.26
N ASN A 77 -57.27 6.56 4.70
CA ASN A 77 -57.33 7.23 6.00
C ASN A 77 -57.78 6.29 7.13
N ASN A 78 -57.29 6.55 8.34
CA ASN A 78 -58.01 6.58 9.64
C ASN A 78 -56.93 6.87 10.72
N GLY A 79 -56.99 7.85 11.62
CA GLY A 79 -58.12 8.53 12.27
C GLY A 79 -58.00 8.25 13.78
N GLY A 80 -57.77 9.28 14.62
CA GLY A 80 -57.94 9.15 16.08
C GLY A 80 -57.01 9.97 16.97
N SER A 81 -57.51 11.13 17.38
CA SER A 81 -57.01 12.10 18.38
C SER A 81 -56.74 11.53 19.79
N ASN A 82 -55.76 12.08 20.53
CA ASN A 82 -56.00 12.86 21.76
C ASN A 82 -54.72 13.32 22.53
N ASN A 83 -54.66 14.65 22.69
CA ASN A 83 -54.34 15.48 23.85
C ASN A 83 -53.01 15.45 24.64
N ASP A 84 -52.55 16.71 24.81
CA ASP A 84 -52.01 17.40 25.98
C ASP A 84 -50.56 17.16 26.42
N GLY A 85 -49.81 18.27 26.48
CA GLY A 85 -48.53 18.32 27.17
C GLY A 85 -47.65 19.50 26.78
N SER A 86 -48.03 20.69 27.23
CA SER A 86 -47.20 21.90 27.28
C SER A 86 -45.79 21.65 27.82
N HIS A 87 -44.74 22.00 27.08
CA HIS A 87 -43.70 22.93 27.58
C HIS A 87 -42.71 23.31 26.47
N CYS A 88 -42.67 24.61 26.15
CA CYS A 88 -41.49 25.21 25.53
C CYS A 88 -40.33 25.14 26.52
N LEU A 89 -39.24 24.48 26.14
CA LEU A 89 -37.91 24.67 26.71
C LEU A 89 -36.88 24.56 25.57
N GLU A 90 -36.42 25.75 25.17
CA GLU A 90 -35.06 26.10 24.76
C GLU A 90 -34.23 25.00 24.06
N ALA A 91 -34.05 25.20 22.74
CA ALA A 91 -33.00 24.58 21.97
C ALA A 91 -31.63 25.02 22.51
N LEU A 92 -31.06 24.21 23.38
CA LEU A 92 -29.63 24.21 23.66
C LEU A 92 -28.98 23.34 22.59
N SER A 93 -28.11 23.96 21.79
CA SER A 93 -27.23 23.31 20.85
C SER A 93 -26.25 22.41 21.61
N ASP A 94 -26.56 21.12 21.69
CA ASP A 94 -25.57 20.10 22.01
C ASP A 94 -24.63 19.96 20.80
N GLU A 95 -23.53 20.72 20.82
CA GLU A 95 -22.36 20.34 20.02
C GLU A 95 -21.81 19.03 20.61
N ALA A 96 -22.28 17.92 20.05
CA ALA A 96 -21.76 16.60 20.35
C ALA A 96 -20.25 16.61 20.06
N VAL A 97 -19.44 16.42 21.09
CA VAL A 97 -18.02 16.10 20.95
C VAL A 97 -17.95 14.73 20.29
N GLU A 98 -17.95 14.68 18.95
CA GLU A 98 -17.79 13.45 18.18
C GLU A 98 -16.46 12.79 18.57
N ASN A 99 -16.51 11.58 19.14
CA ASN A 99 -15.28 10.89 19.53
C ASN A 99 -14.49 10.49 18.29
N GLN A 100 -13.16 10.49 18.39
CA GLN A 100 -12.27 10.12 17.28
C GLN A 100 -12.52 8.68 16.79
N GLU A 101 -12.91 7.75 17.67
CA GLU A 101 -13.26 6.38 17.29
C GLU A 101 -14.54 6.35 16.43
N ASP A 102 -15.52 7.23 16.70
CA ASP A 102 -16.75 7.34 15.92
C ASP A 102 -16.45 7.80 14.48
N LYS A 103 -15.44 8.68 14.31
CA LYS A 103 -15.00 9.13 12.98
C LYS A 103 -14.33 8.01 12.17
N HIS A 104 -13.46 7.21 12.78
CA HIS A 104 -12.83 6.09 12.08
C HIS A 104 -13.88 5.08 11.58
N VAL A 105 -14.89 4.79 12.39
CA VAL A 105 -16.00 3.92 12.00
C VAL A 105 -16.77 4.54 10.83
N GLN A 106 -17.08 5.83 10.90
CA GLN A 106 -17.80 6.52 9.83
C GLN A 106 -17.03 6.53 8.50
N TRP A 107 -15.72 6.79 8.54
CA TRP A 107 -14.87 6.74 7.35
C TRP A 107 -14.78 5.35 6.74
N ASP A 108 -14.73 4.30 7.57
CA ASP A 108 -14.71 2.93 7.07
C ASP A 108 -16.06 2.53 6.46
N ILE A 109 -17.18 2.95 7.04
CA ILE A 109 -18.52 2.77 6.45
C ILE A 109 -18.59 3.44 5.07
N GLU A 110 -18.09 4.67 4.95
CA GLU A 110 -18.09 5.41 3.68
C GLU A 110 -17.19 4.73 2.64
N ARG A 111 -15.98 4.32 3.05
CA ARG A 111 -15.07 3.53 2.21
C ARG A 111 -15.75 2.26 1.66
N GLN A 112 -16.42 1.49 2.52
CA GLN A 112 -17.12 0.27 2.11
C GLN A 112 -18.29 0.57 1.15
N LYS A 113 -19.02 1.67 1.34
CA LYS A 113 -20.06 2.12 0.39
C LYS A 113 -19.47 2.44 -0.98
N GLN A 114 -18.32 3.11 -1.04
CA GLN A 114 -17.66 3.43 -2.31
C GLN A 114 -17.12 2.19 -3.02
N ILE A 115 -16.63 1.19 -2.27
CA ILE A 115 -16.30 -0.14 -2.82
C ILE A 115 -17.54 -0.80 -3.42
N GLN A 116 -18.65 -0.83 -2.66
CA GLN A 116 -19.91 -1.43 -3.12
C GLN A 116 -20.49 -0.72 -4.35
N ALA A 117 -20.27 0.59 -4.47
CA ALA A 117 -20.67 1.40 -5.63
C ALA A 117 -19.73 1.24 -6.84
N GLY A 118 -18.60 0.53 -6.71
CA GLY A 118 -17.61 0.37 -7.79
C GLY A 118 -16.77 1.61 -8.06
N ILE A 119 -16.76 2.56 -7.11
CA ILE A 119 -15.93 3.77 -7.17
C ILE A 119 -14.50 3.41 -6.76
N LEU A 120 -14.37 2.63 -5.68
CA LEU A 120 -13.12 2.08 -5.17
C LEU A 120 -13.10 0.56 -5.38
N HIS A 121 -11.91 -0.02 -5.27
CA HIS A 121 -11.70 -1.45 -5.32
C HIS A 121 -11.09 -1.95 -4.00
N SER A 122 -11.30 -3.23 -3.71
CA SER A 122 -10.73 -3.89 -2.53
C SER A 122 -9.25 -4.21 -2.73
N GLY A 123 -8.51 -4.37 -1.64
CA GLY A 123 -7.17 -4.94 -1.66
C GLY A 123 -7.16 -6.46 -1.67
N LEU A 124 -6.14 -7.05 -2.29
CA LEU A 124 -5.90 -8.49 -2.32
C LEU A 124 -4.42 -8.77 -2.06
N LEU A 125 -4.15 -9.58 -1.04
CA LEU A 125 -2.82 -10.09 -0.74
C LEU A 125 -2.64 -11.46 -1.41
N ILE A 126 -1.54 -11.63 -2.14
CA ILE A 126 -1.21 -12.87 -2.86
C ILE A 126 0.19 -13.36 -2.48
N ASP A 127 0.58 -14.51 -3.03
CA ASP A 127 1.92 -15.10 -2.89
C ASP A 127 2.25 -15.55 -1.46
N PHE A 128 1.73 -16.73 -1.12
CA PHE A 128 1.83 -17.34 0.21
C PHE A 128 3.00 -18.33 0.33
N ASP A 129 3.92 -18.37 -0.64
CA ASP A 129 5.01 -19.36 -0.72
C ASP A 129 6.02 -19.24 0.43
N TYR A 130 6.12 -18.06 1.06
CA TYR A 130 7.00 -17.79 2.20
C TYR A 130 6.29 -17.77 3.56
N THR A 131 5.01 -18.12 3.60
CA THR A 131 4.23 -18.02 4.83
C THR A 131 4.72 -18.92 5.94
N THR A 132 4.54 -18.46 7.18
CA THR A 132 4.83 -19.25 8.38
C THR A 132 3.54 -19.59 9.08
N ASP A 133 3.25 -20.88 9.21
CA ASP A 133 2.17 -21.42 10.04
C ASP A 133 2.68 -21.51 11.49
N LEU A 134 1.99 -20.84 12.41
CA LEU A 134 2.35 -20.76 13.83
C LEU A 134 1.87 -21.97 14.63
N ASP A 135 0.92 -22.75 14.12
CA ASP A 135 0.41 -23.96 14.77
C ASP A 135 1.32 -25.16 14.47
N GLN A 136 2.04 -25.14 13.35
CA GLN A 136 3.07 -26.10 13.04
C GLN A 136 4.34 -25.82 13.86
N THR A 137 5.04 -26.86 14.31
CA THR A 137 6.34 -26.70 14.97
C THR A 137 7.23 -25.86 14.06
N PRO A 138 7.92 -24.82 14.57
CA PRO A 138 8.64 -23.88 13.74
C PRO A 138 9.74 -24.64 13.00
N SER A 139 9.45 -25.04 11.77
CA SER A 139 10.49 -25.41 10.83
C SER A 139 11.39 -24.19 10.79
N LEU A 140 12.66 -24.40 11.11
CA LEU A 140 13.73 -23.42 10.95
C LEU A 140 13.84 -23.15 9.45
N VAL A 141 12.88 -22.42 8.86
CA VAL A 141 12.83 -22.09 7.45
C VAL A 141 13.90 -21.04 7.24
N SER A 142 15.12 -21.54 7.10
CA SER A 142 16.23 -20.88 6.45
C SER A 142 15.98 -20.95 4.94
N GLY A 143 14.84 -20.42 4.48
CA GLY A 143 14.67 -20.10 3.08
C GLY A 143 15.53 -18.88 2.81
N ASP A 144 16.24 -18.83 1.68
CA ASP A 144 16.89 -17.59 1.27
C ASP A 144 15.81 -16.50 1.21
N HIS A 145 15.82 -15.53 2.14
CA HIS A 145 14.88 -14.40 2.20
C HIS A 145 15.16 -13.41 1.06
N THR A 146 15.34 -13.93 -0.15
CA THR A 146 15.67 -13.22 -1.38
C THR A 146 14.48 -12.41 -1.87
N GLY A 147 13.26 -12.73 -1.38
CA GLY A 147 12.05 -11.92 -1.53
C GLY A 147 12.21 -10.59 -0.81
N THR A 148 12.53 -9.56 -1.59
CA THR A 148 12.16 -8.17 -1.31
C THR A 148 12.65 -7.56 0.02
N ILE A 149 13.96 -7.67 0.29
CA ILE A 149 14.67 -7.03 1.44
C ILE A 149 14.26 -5.56 1.68
N LEU A 150 13.92 -4.84 0.62
CA LEU A 150 13.51 -3.44 0.66
C LEU A 150 12.27 -3.19 1.56
N PHE A 151 11.33 -4.13 1.69
CA PHE A 151 10.16 -3.98 2.58
C PHE A 151 10.35 -4.60 3.96
N MET A 152 11.41 -5.38 4.22
CA MET A 152 11.62 -6.03 5.51
C MET A 152 11.64 -5.07 6.70
N SER A 153 11.05 -5.50 7.81
CA SER A 153 11.04 -4.71 9.05
C SER A 153 12.44 -4.52 9.63
N THR A 154 12.58 -3.47 10.44
CA THR A 154 13.78 -3.20 11.25
C THR A 154 14.18 -4.35 12.18
N ASN A 155 13.23 -5.16 12.63
CA ASN A 155 13.49 -6.34 13.46
C ASN A 155 14.09 -7.48 12.63
N ILE A 156 13.51 -7.78 11.46
CA ILE A 156 14.04 -8.82 10.55
C ILE A 156 15.45 -8.46 10.05
N LEU A 157 15.68 -7.18 9.71
CA LEU A 157 16.99 -6.72 9.25
C LEU A 157 18.10 -6.81 10.34
N LEU A 158 17.75 -6.86 11.64
CA LEU A 158 18.72 -6.92 12.74
C LEU A 158 19.56 -8.21 12.70
N ASN A 159 18.93 -9.36 12.43
CA ASN A 159 19.62 -10.63 12.31
C ASN A 159 19.60 -11.18 10.87
N TYR A 160 19.64 -10.28 9.89
CA TYR A 160 19.77 -10.64 8.48
C TYR A 160 20.92 -11.64 8.27
N LYS A 161 20.60 -12.78 7.64
CA LYS A 161 21.50 -13.94 7.39
C LYS A 161 22.18 -14.56 8.62
N LYS A 162 21.86 -14.13 9.83
CA LYS A 162 22.41 -14.71 11.08
C LYS A 162 21.50 -15.80 11.68
N GLY A 163 20.30 -15.98 11.12
CA GLY A 163 19.29 -16.87 11.66
C GLY A 163 18.70 -16.36 12.98
N GLY A 164 17.58 -16.94 13.41
CA GLY A 164 17.05 -16.75 14.77
C GLY A 164 16.15 -15.53 15.02
N THR A 165 15.80 -14.72 14.02
CA THR A 165 14.68 -13.76 14.19
C THR A 165 13.37 -14.47 13.92
N THR A 166 12.44 -14.41 14.87
CA THR A 166 11.06 -14.83 14.62
C THR A 166 10.33 -13.76 13.84
N HIS A 167 9.74 -14.14 12.71
CA HIS A 167 8.78 -13.28 12.04
C HIS A 167 7.56 -13.09 12.95
N THR A 168 6.96 -11.91 12.91
CA THR A 168 5.74 -11.58 13.66
C THR A 168 4.80 -10.84 12.73
N THR A 169 3.51 -10.82 13.04
CA THR A 169 2.55 -10.05 12.24
C THR A 169 2.89 -8.55 12.24
N SER A 170 3.50 -7.99 13.30
CA SER A 170 4.00 -6.61 13.30
C SER A 170 5.03 -6.35 12.19
N ASN A 171 5.81 -7.35 11.77
CA ASN A 171 6.74 -7.18 10.65
C ASN A 171 5.99 -7.09 9.31
N ASP A 172 4.91 -7.87 9.12
CA ASP A 172 4.04 -7.76 7.94
C ASP A 172 3.38 -6.37 7.91
N LEU A 173 2.86 -5.89 9.05
CA LEU A 173 2.25 -4.56 9.18
C LEU A 173 3.25 -3.43 8.89
N GLU A 174 4.50 -3.54 9.37
CA GLU A 174 5.57 -2.56 9.07
C GLU A 174 5.90 -2.51 7.58
N SER A 175 5.82 -3.65 6.89
CA SER A 175 6.06 -3.74 5.44
C SER A 175 5.00 -2.97 4.63
N VAL A 176 3.73 -2.96 5.08
CA VAL A 176 2.65 -2.19 4.43
C VAL A 176 2.94 -0.68 4.42
N VAL A 177 3.50 -0.15 5.51
CA VAL A 177 3.89 1.28 5.57
C VAL A 177 5.03 1.57 4.58
N TYR A 178 5.98 0.64 4.45
CA TYR A 178 7.09 0.79 3.50
C TYR A 178 6.66 0.66 2.04
N ILE A 179 5.62 -0.11 1.74
CA ILE A 179 4.95 -0.11 0.43
C ILE A 179 4.42 1.30 0.11
N LEU A 180 3.73 1.95 1.05
CA LEU A 180 3.22 3.31 0.85
C LEU A 180 4.36 4.32 0.61
N VAL A 181 5.42 4.29 1.42
CA VAL A 181 6.61 5.14 1.23
C VAL A 181 7.25 4.93 -0.14
N TRP A 182 7.34 3.68 -0.60
CA TRP A 182 7.85 3.33 -1.92
C TRP A 182 7.01 3.94 -3.04
N MET A 183 5.67 3.80 -2.96
CA MET A 183 4.74 4.39 -3.92
C MET A 183 4.92 5.91 -3.98
N CYS A 184 4.94 6.58 -2.82
CA CYS A 184 5.01 8.04 -2.73
C CYS A 184 6.32 8.65 -3.28
N ILE A 185 7.42 7.91 -3.26
CA ILE A 185 8.73 8.39 -3.72
C ILE A 185 8.99 8.06 -5.18
N LEU A 186 8.56 6.88 -5.66
CA LEU A 186 8.94 6.37 -6.98
C LEU A 186 7.87 6.54 -8.05
N TYR A 187 6.63 6.82 -7.69
CA TYR A 187 5.58 7.05 -8.67
C TYR A 187 5.32 8.55 -8.84
N ALA A 188 5.13 8.98 -10.08
CA ALA A 188 4.65 10.33 -10.40
C ALA A 188 3.15 10.47 -10.09
N GLY A 189 2.42 9.35 -10.10
CA GLY A 189 0.99 9.22 -9.87
C GLY A 189 0.48 7.84 -10.33
N PRO A 190 -0.84 7.66 -10.46
CA PRO A 190 -1.51 6.47 -11.00
C PRO A 190 -0.79 5.85 -12.21
N GLY A 191 -0.40 4.58 -12.10
CA GLY A 191 0.18 3.77 -13.18
C GLY A 191 1.52 4.27 -13.73
N MET A 192 2.17 5.25 -13.10
CA MET A 192 3.31 5.95 -13.70
C MET A 192 4.49 6.05 -12.73
N LEU A 193 5.54 5.27 -13.00
CA LEU A 193 6.84 5.46 -12.37
C LEU A 193 7.41 6.84 -12.75
N ARG A 194 8.02 7.53 -11.80
CA ARG A 194 8.75 8.76 -12.07
C ARG A 194 9.92 8.51 -13.02
N LYS A 195 10.18 9.46 -13.91
CA LYS A 195 11.20 9.37 -14.97
C LYS A 195 12.36 10.33 -14.78
N ASP A 196 12.23 11.30 -13.89
CA ASP A 196 13.27 12.29 -13.59
C ASP A 196 14.50 11.66 -12.91
N LYS A 197 14.31 10.57 -12.15
CA LYS A 197 15.37 9.87 -11.42
C LYS A 197 15.17 8.36 -11.42
N HIS A 198 16.25 7.62 -11.68
CA HIS A 198 16.31 6.19 -11.37
C HIS A 198 16.35 5.95 -9.85
N VAL A 199 15.84 4.82 -9.37
CA VAL A 199 15.78 4.50 -7.92
C VAL A 199 17.14 4.63 -7.22
N SER A 200 18.23 4.28 -7.90
CA SER A 200 19.61 4.42 -7.39
C SER A 200 20.04 5.87 -7.12
N ASN A 201 19.30 6.84 -7.62
CA ASN A 201 19.55 8.27 -7.49
C ASN A 201 18.50 8.94 -6.56
N THR A 202 17.75 8.13 -5.81
CA THR A 202 16.78 8.58 -4.81
C THR A 202 17.25 8.25 -3.40
N VAL A 203 16.53 8.76 -2.41
CA VAL A 203 16.71 8.40 -0.99
C VAL A 203 16.47 6.91 -0.72
N LEU A 204 15.80 6.19 -1.62
CA LEU A 204 15.58 4.74 -1.55
C LEU A 204 16.71 3.91 -2.15
N LYS A 205 17.82 4.52 -2.62
CA LYS A 205 18.99 3.76 -3.09
C LYS A 205 19.41 2.64 -2.12
N PRO A 206 19.52 2.87 -0.80
CA PRO A 206 19.95 1.82 0.13
C PRO A 206 18.98 0.65 0.24
N TRP A 207 17.72 0.84 -0.16
CA TRP A 207 16.69 -0.19 -0.10
C TRP A 207 16.89 -1.24 -1.21
N VAL A 208 17.40 -0.83 -2.36
CA VAL A 208 17.62 -1.71 -3.53
C VAL A 208 19.05 -2.20 -3.69
N THR A 209 19.97 -1.78 -2.82
CA THR A 209 21.40 -2.14 -2.90
C THR A 209 21.86 -3.08 -1.78
N VAL A 210 20.93 -3.78 -1.11
CA VAL A 210 21.30 -4.69 -0.02
C VAL A 210 21.88 -6.00 -0.58
N ALA A 211 23.20 -6.16 -0.50
CA ALA A 211 23.89 -7.37 -0.95
C ALA A 211 24.45 -8.18 0.22
N ASN A 212 24.86 -7.50 1.30
CA ASN A 212 25.55 -8.11 2.44
C ASN A 212 24.96 -7.65 3.80
N ASN A 213 25.49 -8.19 4.89
CA ASN A 213 25.02 -7.89 6.24
C ASN A 213 25.24 -6.43 6.65
N LEU A 214 26.29 -5.79 6.15
CA LEU A 214 26.56 -4.38 6.43
C LEU A 214 25.49 -3.49 5.76
N ASP A 215 25.12 -3.82 4.52
CA ASP A 215 24.04 -3.10 3.82
C ASP A 215 22.69 -3.26 4.55
N ALA A 216 22.40 -4.45 5.07
CA ALA A 216 21.19 -4.70 5.86
C ALA A 216 21.17 -3.89 7.17
N VAL A 217 22.30 -3.81 7.87
CA VAL A 217 22.45 -2.96 9.06
C VAL A 217 22.28 -1.48 8.71
N ASN A 218 22.82 -1.04 7.58
CA ASN A 218 22.66 0.34 7.09
C ASN A 218 21.20 0.64 6.75
N LEU A 219 20.51 -0.27 6.04
CA LEU A 219 19.09 -0.13 5.73
C LEU A 219 18.24 -0.08 7.01
N ARG A 220 18.55 -0.93 7.99
CA ARG A 220 17.90 -0.91 9.31
C ARG A 220 18.08 0.44 10.00
N ALA A 221 19.30 0.98 10.01
CA ALA A 221 19.59 2.27 10.63
C ALA A 221 18.79 3.39 9.96
N ILE A 222 18.73 3.41 8.63
CA ILE A 222 17.91 4.36 7.86
C ILE A 222 16.44 4.23 8.29
N LYS A 223 15.88 3.02 8.24
CA LYS A 223 14.48 2.76 8.64
C LYS A 223 14.20 3.17 10.08
N ALA A 224 15.14 2.97 11.00
CA ALA A 224 15.02 3.45 12.37
C ALA A 224 15.01 4.98 12.46
N THR A 225 15.83 5.67 11.67
CA THR A 225 15.81 7.15 11.58
C THR A 225 14.46 7.64 11.06
N LEU A 226 13.87 6.97 10.05
CA LEU A 226 12.55 7.36 9.52
C LEU A 226 11.44 7.33 10.58
N LYS A 227 11.54 6.41 11.56
CA LYS A 227 10.58 6.31 12.65
C LYS A 227 10.64 7.50 13.62
N SER A 228 11.74 8.26 13.63
CA SER A 228 11.93 9.43 14.48
C SER A 228 11.88 10.75 13.71
N ASP A 229 12.30 10.74 12.44
CA ASP A 229 12.30 11.89 11.54
C ASP A 229 11.76 11.48 10.15
N PRO A 230 10.43 11.43 10.00
CA PRO A 230 9.78 11.09 8.73
C PRO A 230 10.09 12.07 7.58
N SER A 231 10.44 13.32 7.90
CA SER A 231 10.65 14.40 6.94
C SER A 231 11.72 14.08 5.89
N ILE A 232 12.71 13.26 6.27
CA ILE A 232 13.76 12.72 5.40
C ILE A 232 13.19 12.10 4.12
N MET A 233 12.02 11.46 4.22
CA MET A 233 11.33 10.81 3.11
C MET A 233 10.15 11.63 2.57
N THR A 234 9.30 12.19 3.44
CA THR A 234 8.09 12.91 3.00
C THR A 234 8.41 14.20 2.24
N ASP A 235 9.56 14.82 2.50
CA ASP A 235 10.09 15.92 1.69
C ASP A 235 10.33 15.51 0.22
N LYS A 236 10.61 14.23 -0.03
CA LYS A 236 10.97 13.69 -1.34
C LYS A 236 9.80 13.12 -2.14
N PHE A 237 8.59 13.17 -1.57
CA PHE A 237 7.37 12.72 -2.25
C PHE A 237 7.14 13.50 -3.54
N THR A 238 6.63 12.82 -4.57
CA THR A 238 6.22 13.49 -5.80
C THR A 238 4.96 14.34 -5.54
N PRO A 239 4.66 15.34 -6.39
CA PRO A 239 3.56 16.28 -6.17
C PRO A 239 2.21 15.60 -5.95
N PHE A 240 1.93 14.51 -6.67
CA PHE A 240 0.69 13.75 -6.51
C PHE A 240 0.51 13.21 -5.08
N PHE A 241 1.59 12.80 -4.41
CA PHE A 241 1.54 12.22 -3.08
C PHE A 241 1.81 13.22 -1.94
N LYS A 242 2.03 14.51 -2.24
CA LYS A 242 2.24 15.51 -1.18
C LYS A 242 1.10 15.61 -0.16
N PRO A 243 -0.19 15.45 -0.54
CA PRO A 243 -1.27 15.41 0.44
C PRO A 243 -1.14 14.28 1.50
N LEU A 244 -0.39 13.21 1.21
CA LEU A 244 -0.18 12.10 2.13
C LEU A 244 0.92 12.34 3.17
N CYS A 245 1.72 13.42 3.08
CA CYS A 245 2.84 13.64 4.00
C CYS A 245 2.42 13.56 5.49
N PRO A 246 1.35 14.24 5.96
CA PRO A 246 0.96 14.17 7.37
C PRO A 246 0.58 12.75 7.82
N ILE A 247 -0.05 11.97 6.94
CA ILE A 247 -0.48 10.60 7.23
C ILE A 247 0.73 9.68 7.30
N VAL A 248 1.66 9.79 6.34
CA VAL A 248 2.88 8.97 6.34
C VAL A 248 3.79 9.33 7.51
N ASP A 249 3.88 10.59 7.90
CA ASP A 249 4.63 11.01 9.09
C ASP A 249 4.06 10.32 10.34
N LYS A 250 2.73 10.33 10.53
CA LYS A 250 2.06 9.62 11.62
C LYS A 250 2.31 8.11 11.58
N LEU A 251 2.20 7.47 10.42
CA LEU A 251 2.46 6.03 10.26
C LEU A 251 3.91 5.68 10.65
N LEU A 252 4.89 6.43 10.13
CA LEU A 252 6.31 6.19 10.41
C LEU A 252 6.64 6.39 11.89
N MET A 253 6.11 7.43 12.52
CA MET A 253 6.24 7.63 13.97
C MET A 253 5.58 6.49 14.76
N GLN A 254 4.41 6.02 14.32
CA GLN A 254 3.70 4.92 14.97
C GLN A 254 4.49 3.60 14.92
N LEU A 255 5.23 3.33 13.84
CA LEU A 255 6.14 2.18 13.78
C LEU A 255 7.26 2.21 14.84
N GLY A 256 7.62 3.39 15.34
CA GLY A 256 8.57 3.57 16.44
C GLY A 256 7.97 3.24 17.81
N GLN A 257 6.64 3.20 17.91
CA GLN A 257 5.87 2.96 19.14
C GLN A 257 5.23 1.58 19.18
N PHE A 258 5.59 0.69 18.25
CA PHE A 258 5.03 -0.65 18.19
C PHE A 258 5.24 -1.42 19.49
N SER A 259 4.15 -1.99 20.00
CA SER A 259 4.19 -2.97 21.06
C SER A 259 4.85 -4.25 20.55
N ALA A 260 5.82 -4.77 21.30
CA ALA A 260 6.46 -6.03 20.99
C ALA A 260 5.53 -7.25 21.23
N THR A 261 4.47 -7.08 22.01
CA THR A 261 3.60 -8.17 22.47
C THR A 261 2.15 -8.03 22.02
N ASP A 262 1.69 -6.81 21.72
CA ASP A 262 0.30 -6.54 21.33
C ASP A 262 0.22 -6.14 19.86
N HIS A 263 0.11 -7.15 19.02
CA HIS A 263 -0.04 -6.99 17.58
C HIS A 263 -1.38 -6.36 17.18
N ARG A 264 -2.44 -6.57 17.98
CA ARG A 264 -3.78 -6.00 17.74
C ARG A 264 -3.75 -4.49 17.92
N LEU A 265 -3.03 -4.02 18.94
CA LEU A 265 -2.81 -2.59 19.17
C LEU A 265 -2.04 -1.94 18.01
N ASN A 266 -0.99 -2.59 17.51
CA ASN A 266 -0.20 -2.09 16.39
C ASN A 266 -1.04 -1.98 15.11
N TYR A 267 -1.78 -3.05 14.79
CA TYR A 267 -2.73 -3.08 13.67
C TYR A 267 -3.75 -1.95 13.79
N ARG A 268 -4.43 -1.83 14.93
CA ARG A 268 -5.46 -0.82 15.16
C ARG A 268 -4.92 0.60 14.98
N ALA A 269 -3.72 0.86 15.49
CA ALA A 269 -3.09 2.17 15.36
C ALA A 269 -2.81 2.52 13.90
N LEU A 270 -2.20 1.60 13.12
CA LEU A 270 -1.96 1.85 11.69
C LEU A 270 -3.25 1.99 10.89
N ARG A 271 -4.23 1.10 11.14
CA ARG A 271 -5.52 1.12 10.46
C ARG A 271 -6.25 2.44 10.68
N ASN A 272 -6.29 2.92 11.92
CA ASN A 272 -6.92 4.18 12.27
C ASN A 272 -6.25 5.38 11.57
N ILE A 273 -4.91 5.39 11.48
CA ILE A 273 -4.18 6.44 10.75
C ILE A 273 -4.50 6.40 9.25
N LEU A 274 -4.60 5.22 8.63
CA LEU A 274 -4.99 5.11 7.22
C LEU A 274 -6.43 5.54 6.98
N LEU A 275 -7.36 5.22 7.90
CA LEU A 275 -8.75 5.70 7.84
C LEU A 275 -8.85 7.20 8.02
N GLU A 276 -8.04 7.78 8.91
CA GLU A 276 -7.89 9.23 9.01
C GLU A 276 -7.44 9.82 7.68
N GLY A 277 -6.43 9.21 7.04
CA GLY A 277 -6.00 9.61 5.71
C GLY A 277 -7.10 9.53 4.66
N PHE A 278 -7.88 8.45 4.65
CA PHE A 278 -9.02 8.28 3.75
C PHE A 278 -10.06 9.39 3.93
N GLY A 279 -10.35 9.76 5.18
CA GLY A 279 -11.37 10.76 5.50
C GLY A 279 -10.93 12.22 5.37
N THR A 280 -9.62 12.50 5.37
CA THR A 280 -9.10 13.87 5.49
C THR A 280 -8.19 14.30 4.35
N VAL A 281 -7.56 13.38 3.63
CA VAL A 281 -6.63 13.73 2.54
C VAL A 281 -7.42 14.13 1.31
N GLU A 282 -7.12 15.32 0.79
CA GLU A 282 -7.69 15.82 -0.46
C GLU A 282 -7.13 15.06 -1.66
N GLU A 283 -8.01 14.66 -2.57
CA GLU A 283 -7.63 14.07 -3.84
C GLU A 283 -6.95 15.09 -4.76
N VAL A 284 -6.12 14.60 -5.68
CA VAL A 284 -5.49 15.44 -6.72
C VAL A 284 -6.32 15.33 -8.00
N PRO A 285 -7.21 16.30 -8.29
CA PRO A 285 -8.15 16.17 -9.39
C PRO A 285 -7.45 16.23 -10.75
N ASN A 286 -7.91 15.40 -11.69
CA ASN A 286 -7.47 15.42 -13.09
C ASN A 286 -5.95 15.27 -13.28
N TRP A 287 -5.28 14.54 -12.39
CA TRP A 287 -3.86 14.25 -12.55
C TRP A 287 -3.62 13.56 -13.90
N SER A 288 -2.58 13.99 -14.59
CA SER A 288 -2.06 13.30 -15.77
C SER A 288 -0.59 13.64 -15.92
N ALA A 289 0.19 12.73 -16.50
CA ALA A 289 1.60 12.98 -16.76
C ALA A 289 1.82 14.29 -17.56
N MET A 290 0.90 14.65 -18.47
CA MET A 290 0.97 15.90 -19.26
C MET A 290 0.76 17.18 -18.46
N LYS A 291 0.05 17.09 -17.32
CA LYS A 291 -0.19 18.22 -16.41
C LYS A 291 0.79 18.25 -15.24
N ASP A 292 1.73 17.31 -15.20
CA ASP A 292 2.78 17.29 -14.19
C ASP A 292 3.80 18.38 -14.48
N VAL A 293 3.59 19.54 -13.85
CA VAL A 293 4.40 20.76 -13.98
C VAL A 293 5.88 20.52 -13.67
N TYR A 294 6.17 19.48 -12.88
CA TYR A 294 7.52 19.18 -12.41
C TYR A 294 8.21 18.07 -13.21
N GLY A 295 7.55 17.48 -14.20
CA GLY A 295 8.15 16.54 -15.15
C GLY A 295 8.55 15.18 -14.54
N TYR A 296 7.93 14.76 -13.43
CA TYR A 296 8.10 13.39 -12.93
C TYR A 296 7.52 12.36 -13.93
N GLY A 297 6.41 12.67 -14.59
CA GLY A 297 5.77 11.80 -15.60
C GLY A 297 6.29 11.97 -17.05
N LEU A 298 6.97 13.08 -17.33
CA LEU A 298 7.47 13.47 -18.66
C LEU A 298 8.96 13.83 -18.56
N LEU A 299 9.81 13.10 -19.30
CA LEU A 299 11.09 13.67 -19.71
C LEU A 299 10.72 14.96 -20.48
N GLN A 300 11.10 16.14 -19.97
CA GLN A 300 11.36 17.24 -20.88
C GLN A 300 12.21 16.63 -21.99
N ARG A 301 11.73 16.69 -23.23
CA ARG A 301 12.55 16.33 -24.38
C ARG A 301 13.88 17.01 -24.14
N VAL A 302 14.92 16.23 -23.89
CA VAL A 302 16.29 16.73 -23.94
C VAL A 302 16.36 17.40 -25.30
N GLU A 303 16.41 18.74 -25.29
CA GLU A 303 16.62 19.49 -26.50
C GLU A 303 17.82 18.87 -27.17
N LYS A 304 17.67 18.57 -28.47
CA LYS A 304 18.73 18.08 -29.32
C LYS A 304 19.84 19.13 -29.30
N HIS A 305 20.74 19.03 -28.33
CA HIS A 305 22.00 19.73 -28.31
C HIS A 305 23.05 18.66 -28.52
N LYS A 306 23.54 18.67 -29.76
CA LYS A 306 24.65 17.93 -30.35
C LYS A 306 25.45 17.11 -29.33
N LEU A 307 25.48 15.78 -29.51
CA LEU A 307 26.52 14.95 -28.90
C LEU A 307 27.90 15.57 -29.19
N PRO A 308 28.76 15.77 -28.16
CA PRO A 308 30.18 15.90 -28.39
C PRO A 308 30.74 14.54 -28.82
N LEU A 309 31.39 14.51 -29.98
CA LEU A 309 32.22 13.39 -30.42
C LEU A 309 33.44 13.25 -29.50
N TYR A 310 33.36 12.34 -28.53
CA TYR A 310 34.44 11.47 -28.01
C TYR A 310 33.75 10.65 -26.89
N VAL A 311 33.55 9.34 -26.99
CA VAL A 311 34.54 8.27 -26.89
C VAL A 311 34.04 7.08 -27.71
N THR A 312 34.39 7.06 -28.99
CA THR A 312 34.48 5.83 -29.79
C THR A 312 35.96 5.48 -29.90
N SER A 313 36.51 4.78 -28.91
CA SER A 313 37.77 4.05 -29.05
C SER A 313 38.03 3.16 -27.83
N ALA A 314 37.54 1.93 -27.88
CA ALA A 314 38.25 0.73 -27.39
C ALA A 314 37.31 -0.47 -27.49
N ARG A 315 37.37 -1.18 -28.62
CA ARG A 315 37.21 -2.64 -28.74
C ARG A 315 37.47 -3.00 -30.20
N HIS A 316 38.74 -3.18 -30.55
CA HIS A 316 39.08 -4.10 -31.63
C HIS A 316 38.76 -5.51 -31.15
N GLU A 317 37.86 -6.19 -31.88
CA GLU A 317 38.07 -7.49 -32.57
C GLU A 317 39.08 -8.46 -31.95
N SER A 318 38.91 -9.78 -31.80
CA SER A 318 38.04 -10.86 -32.31
C SER A 318 38.72 -12.18 -31.81
N PRO A 319 38.35 -13.43 -32.20
CA PRO A 319 37.08 -14.03 -32.61
C PRO A 319 36.69 -15.29 -31.79
N TRP A 320 35.45 -15.73 -31.99
CA TRP A 320 34.93 -17.06 -31.66
C TRP A 320 35.73 -18.23 -32.26
N PRO A 321 35.60 -19.44 -31.68
CA PRO A 321 35.54 -20.64 -32.51
C PRO A 321 34.27 -21.47 -32.27
N SER A 322 33.51 -21.58 -33.36
CA SER A 322 32.76 -22.72 -33.89
C SER A 322 32.41 -23.93 -33.01
N ARG A 323 31.09 -24.17 -32.98
CA ARG A 323 30.35 -25.45 -32.87
C ARG A 323 31.18 -26.74 -32.98
N ARG A 324 31.00 -27.63 -32.00
CA ARG A 324 30.89 -29.08 -32.25
C ARG A 324 29.68 -29.65 -31.54
N ALA A 325 28.74 -30.15 -32.35
CA ALA A 325 27.78 -31.15 -31.93
C ALA A 325 28.52 -32.44 -31.58
N ARG A 326 28.09 -33.13 -30.52
CA ARG A 326 28.11 -34.60 -30.44
C ARG A 326 26.87 -35.08 -29.67
N HIS A 327 26.15 -35.97 -30.34
CA HIS A 327 25.22 -36.92 -29.77
C HIS A 327 25.90 -37.80 -28.73
N CYS A 328 25.28 -37.95 -27.56
CA CYS A 328 24.69 -39.18 -27.01
C CYS A 328 24.30 -38.85 -25.56
#